data_AF-A0A7Y9QX55-F1
#
_entry.id   AF-A0A7Y9QX55-F1
#
_cell.length_a   1.000
_cell.length_b   1.000
_cell.length_c   1.000
_cell.angle_alpha   90.00
_cell.angle_beta   90.00
_cell.angle_gamma   90.00
#
_symmetry.space_group_name_H-M   'P 1'
#
loop_
_entity.id
_entity.type
_entity.pdbx_description
1 polymer ?
#
loop_
_entity_poly.entity_id
_entity_poly.type
_entity_poly.pdbx_seq_one_letter_code
_entity_poly.pdbx_strand_id
1 'polypeptide(L)'
;MFEPHLDLSDVPAHDSDRESKILSRCLAALAVHVRSGCDERAAAQCIWDGADDNGIDAAYYDSGDNRVILVQSKWIKKGSGEPEAADIGTFTKGVGDVVEQNCDDFHVRLHDRLTEISGRLRTPGVSVHVIVVSTGASKLASHAMSRLNKLLVNLNGEDYQDDPIATYEVMGLSEVYASLVDDPLNGNLGLEATIFDWSYVASPYRALLETDPDRRLSRALRQDTAP
;
A
#
# COMPACT_ATOMS: atom_id res chain seq x y z
N MET A 1 -11.70 13.08 0.81
CA MET A 1 -12.02 12.17 -0.30
C MET A 1 -12.99 11.11 0.22
N PHE A 2 -12.54 9.99 0.78
CA PHE A 2 -13.43 8.84 1.07
C PHE A 2 -14.22 8.89 2.39
N GLU A 3 -13.70 9.53 3.44
CA GLU A 3 -14.30 9.53 4.79
C GLU A 3 -15.81 9.86 4.84
N PRO A 4 -16.36 10.85 4.09
CA PRO A 4 -17.80 11.15 4.10
C PRO A 4 -18.70 10.01 3.61
N HIS A 5 -18.12 9.01 2.93
CA HIS A 5 -18.84 7.87 2.34
C HIS A 5 -18.60 6.55 3.08
N LEU A 6 -17.69 6.54 4.06
CA LEU A 6 -17.41 5.35 4.86
C LEU A 6 -18.52 5.11 5.90
N ASP A 7 -18.82 3.84 6.14
CA ASP A 7 -19.54 3.45 7.36
C ASP A 7 -18.55 3.50 8.53
N LEU A 8 -18.91 4.28 9.56
CA LEU A 8 -18.14 4.46 10.80
C LEU A 8 -18.97 4.09 12.03
N SER A 9 -20.10 3.41 11.85
CA SER A 9 -21.01 3.03 12.93
C SER A 9 -20.36 2.09 13.96
N ASP A 10 -19.34 1.34 13.55
CA ASP A 10 -18.57 0.40 14.36
C ASP A 10 -17.31 1.02 15.01
N VAL A 11 -17.01 2.31 14.75
CA VAL A 11 -15.85 3.02 15.31
C VAL A 11 -16.31 4.08 16.32
N PRO A 12 -16.27 3.79 17.63
CA PRO A 12 -16.72 4.72 18.66
C PRO A 12 -15.92 6.03 18.67
N ALA A 13 -16.58 7.15 18.96
CA ALA A 13 -15.94 8.46 19.04
C ALA A 13 -14.81 8.54 20.09
N HIS A 14 -14.84 7.68 21.12
CA HIS A 14 -13.85 7.63 22.20
C HIS A 14 -12.78 6.55 22.02
N ASP A 15 -12.74 5.88 20.86
CA ASP A 15 -11.70 4.89 20.55
C ASP A 15 -10.35 5.60 20.34
N SER A 16 -9.33 5.20 21.11
CA SER A 16 -7.98 5.76 21.04
C SER A 16 -7.30 5.54 19.68
N ASP A 17 -7.74 4.52 18.92
CA ASP A 17 -7.24 4.20 17.58
C ASP A 17 -8.25 4.55 16.47
N ARG A 18 -9.30 5.32 16.78
CA ARG A 18 -10.32 5.77 15.83
C ARG A 18 -9.72 6.31 14.53
N GLU A 19 -8.78 7.23 14.66
CA GLU A 19 -8.13 7.87 13.52
C GLU A 19 -7.38 6.85 12.64
N SER A 20 -6.65 5.91 13.25
CA SER A 20 -5.92 4.89 12.50
C SER A 20 -6.83 3.90 11.78
N LYS A 21 -7.99 3.57 12.37
CA LYS A 21 -9.02 2.75 11.73
C LYS A 21 -9.61 3.46 10.51
N ILE A 22 -9.97 4.74 10.65
CA ILE A 22 -10.51 5.55 9.55
C ILE A 22 -9.47 5.68 8.44
N LEU A 23 -8.22 5.97 8.78
CA LEU A 23 -7.15 6.11 7.80
C LEU A 23 -6.84 4.80 7.07
N SER A 24 -6.89 3.65 7.75
CA SER A 24 -6.73 2.34 7.10
C SER A 24 -7.88 2.08 6.10
N ARG A 25 -9.13 2.38 6.47
CA ARG A 25 -10.28 2.29 5.55
C ARG A 25 -10.16 3.22 4.34
N CYS A 26 -9.77 4.47 4.57
CA CYS A 26 -9.50 5.43 3.50
C CYS A 26 -8.38 4.94 2.57
N LEU A 27 -7.36 4.28 3.12
CA LEU A 27 -6.23 3.74 2.36
C LEU A 27 -6.66 2.55 1.49
N ALA A 28 -7.49 1.65 2.03
CA ALA A 28 -8.10 0.57 1.25
C ALA A 28 -8.98 1.12 0.11
N ALA A 29 -9.81 2.12 0.41
CA ALA A 29 -10.67 2.77 -0.59
C ALA A 29 -9.85 3.44 -1.69
N LEU A 30 -8.77 4.13 -1.32
CA LEU A 30 -7.85 4.73 -2.27
C LEU A 30 -7.24 3.70 -3.23
N ALA A 31 -6.79 2.54 -2.72
CA ALA A 31 -6.23 1.49 -3.56
C ALA A 31 -7.25 0.98 -4.60
N VAL A 32 -8.51 0.77 -4.20
CA VAL A 32 -9.59 0.39 -5.12
C VAL A 32 -9.87 1.50 -6.13
N HIS A 33 -9.98 2.75 -5.68
CA HIS A 33 -10.23 3.92 -6.53
C HIS A 33 -9.16 4.08 -7.60
N VAL A 34 -7.88 4.04 -7.21
CA VAL A 34 -6.73 4.23 -8.12
C VAL A 34 -6.62 3.10 -9.14
N ARG A 35 -6.96 1.85 -8.76
CA ARG A 35 -6.84 0.71 -9.67
C ARG A 35 -8.04 0.51 -10.58
N SER A 36 -9.25 0.76 -10.09
CA SER A 36 -10.47 0.56 -10.88
C SER A 36 -10.96 1.83 -11.59
N GLY A 37 -10.53 3.01 -11.16
CA GLY A 37 -11.08 4.29 -11.61
C GLY A 37 -12.54 4.51 -11.19
N CYS A 38 -13.07 3.72 -10.24
CA CYS A 38 -14.42 3.91 -9.72
C CYS A 38 -14.54 5.25 -8.98
N ASP A 39 -15.75 5.77 -8.76
CA ASP A 39 -15.90 6.99 -7.98
C ASP A 39 -15.58 6.77 -6.48
N GLU A 40 -15.41 7.88 -5.74
CA GLU A 40 -15.07 7.87 -4.31
C GLU A 40 -16.12 7.13 -3.46
N ARG A 41 -17.38 7.16 -3.87
CA ARG A 41 -18.48 6.54 -3.14
C ARG A 41 -18.47 5.03 -3.32
N ALA A 42 -18.26 4.54 -4.54
CA ALA A 42 -18.12 3.12 -4.85
C ALA A 42 -16.91 2.53 -4.11
N ALA A 43 -15.79 3.25 -4.10
CA ALA A 43 -14.58 2.87 -3.36
C ALA A 43 -14.82 2.80 -1.84
N ALA A 44 -15.62 3.70 -1.28
CA ALA A 44 -15.95 3.66 0.15
C ALA A 44 -16.95 2.53 0.49
N GLN A 45 -17.86 2.19 -0.43
CA GLN A 45 -18.87 1.15 -0.21
C GLN A 45 -18.32 -0.28 -0.27
N CYS A 46 -17.18 -0.48 -0.93
CA CYS A 46 -16.54 -1.79 -1.03
C CYS A 46 -15.70 -2.16 0.20
N ILE A 47 -15.57 -1.24 1.18
CA ILE A 47 -14.87 -1.48 2.43
C ILE A 47 -15.63 -2.48 3.29
N TRP A 48 -14.90 -3.46 3.80
CA TRP A 48 -15.38 -4.44 4.76
C TRP A 48 -15.06 -3.89 6.15
N ASP A 49 -16.03 -3.23 6.76
CA ASP A 49 -15.91 -2.67 8.10
C ASP A 49 -16.06 -3.75 9.18
N GLY A 50 -15.65 -3.45 10.42
CA GLY A 50 -15.69 -4.37 11.55
C GLY A 50 -14.49 -5.34 11.66
N ALA A 51 -14.46 -6.12 12.74
CA ALA A 51 -13.46 -7.17 12.96
C ALA A 51 -13.85 -8.50 12.27
N ASP A 52 -12.95 -9.48 12.19
CA ASP A 52 -13.22 -10.82 11.63
C ASP A 52 -13.59 -10.78 10.12
N ASP A 53 -12.79 -10.04 9.36
CA ASP A 53 -12.83 -9.92 7.90
C ASP A 53 -11.81 -10.86 7.19
N ASN A 54 -11.19 -11.77 7.96
CA ASN A 54 -10.14 -12.68 7.51
C ASN A 54 -8.97 -11.95 6.81
N GLY A 55 -8.69 -10.71 7.22
CA GLY A 55 -7.60 -9.88 6.70
C GLY A 55 -7.90 -9.16 5.38
N ILE A 56 -9.14 -9.17 4.91
CA ILE A 56 -9.58 -8.44 3.72
C ILE A 56 -10.32 -7.16 4.16
N ASP A 57 -9.66 -6.02 4.00
CA ASP A 57 -10.26 -4.72 4.35
C ASP A 57 -11.21 -4.20 3.25
N ALA A 58 -11.03 -4.63 2.00
CA ALA A 58 -11.93 -4.27 0.90
C ALA A 58 -11.96 -5.33 -0.20
N ALA A 59 -13.13 -5.48 -0.84
CA ALA A 59 -13.31 -6.32 -2.01
C ALA A 59 -14.21 -5.63 -3.04
N TYR A 60 -13.73 -5.53 -4.28
CA TYR A 60 -14.43 -4.84 -5.36
C TYR A 60 -14.36 -5.62 -6.67
N TYR A 61 -15.46 -5.68 -7.41
CA TYR A 61 -15.46 -6.23 -8.76
C TYR A 61 -15.35 -5.10 -9.77
N ASP A 62 -14.20 -5.04 -10.44
CA ASP A 62 -13.91 -4.12 -11.53
C ASP A 62 -14.39 -4.74 -12.84
N SER A 63 -15.56 -4.29 -13.30
CA SER A 63 -16.15 -4.73 -14.55
C SER A 63 -15.43 -4.22 -15.80
N GLY A 64 -14.58 -3.19 -15.68
CA GLY A 64 -13.83 -2.62 -16.80
C GLY A 64 -12.72 -3.57 -17.24
N ASP A 65 -11.91 -4.02 -16.28
CA ASP A 65 -10.80 -4.95 -16.51
C ASP A 65 -11.17 -6.42 -16.23
N ASN A 66 -12.46 -6.69 -15.94
CA ASN A 66 -12.99 -7.99 -15.58
C ASN A 66 -12.16 -8.70 -14.50
N ARG A 67 -12.00 -8.03 -13.35
CA ARG A 67 -11.20 -8.55 -12.23
C ARG A 67 -11.84 -8.27 -10.89
N VAL A 68 -11.52 -9.09 -9.90
CA VAL A 68 -11.84 -8.82 -8.50
C VAL A 68 -10.59 -8.28 -7.82
N ILE A 69 -10.72 -7.10 -7.22
CA ILE A 69 -9.69 -6.44 -6.42
C ILE A 69 -9.94 -6.79 -4.96
N LEU A 70 -8.96 -7.41 -4.30
CA LEU A 70 -8.96 -7.70 -2.87
C LEU A 70 -7.85 -6.91 -2.21
N VAL A 71 -8.14 -6.18 -1.14
CA VAL A 71 -7.20 -5.25 -0.52
C VAL A 71 -6.98 -5.58 0.94
N GLN A 72 -5.72 -5.57 1.35
CA GLN A 72 -5.30 -5.45 2.75
C GLN A 72 -4.61 -4.10 2.93
N SER A 73 -4.97 -3.40 3.98
CA SER A 73 -4.52 -2.06 4.31
C SER A 73 -3.91 -2.01 5.69
N LYS A 74 -2.85 -1.21 5.86
CA LYS A 74 -2.29 -0.94 7.19
C LYS A 74 -1.76 0.47 7.30
N TRP A 75 -2.37 1.28 8.16
CA TRP A 75 -1.84 2.57 8.54
C TRP A 75 -0.67 2.43 9.53
N ILE A 76 0.52 2.84 9.11
CA ILE A 76 1.75 2.77 9.91
C ILE A 76 2.11 4.19 10.39
N LYS A 77 1.81 4.49 11.66
CA LYS A 77 1.98 5.84 12.28
C LYS A 77 3.40 6.41 12.16
N LYS A 78 4.43 5.55 12.14
CA LYS A 78 5.84 5.98 12.08
C LYS A 78 6.36 6.28 10.66
N GLY A 79 5.57 6.00 9.62
CA GLY A 79 5.99 6.11 8.20
C GLY A 79 7.16 5.19 7.81
N SER A 80 7.71 4.44 8.77
CA SER A 80 8.78 3.48 8.62
C SER A 80 8.30 2.14 9.14
N GLY A 81 8.49 1.09 8.35
CA GLY A 81 7.96 -0.24 8.62
C GLY A 81 7.16 -0.79 7.45
N GLU A 82 6.61 -1.97 7.64
CA GLU A 82 5.84 -2.72 6.65
C GLU A 82 4.76 -3.52 7.37
N PRO A 83 3.69 -3.94 6.68
CA PRO A 83 2.74 -4.90 7.22
C PRO A 83 3.43 -6.15 7.77
N GLU A 84 2.93 -6.68 8.88
CA GLU A 84 3.56 -7.82 9.51
C GLU A 84 3.30 -9.09 8.69
N ALA A 85 4.26 -10.01 8.65
CA ALA A 85 4.09 -11.26 7.93
C ALA A 85 2.89 -12.11 8.45
N ALA A 86 2.42 -11.86 9.67
CA ALA A 86 1.20 -12.46 10.21
C ALA A 86 -0.07 -11.89 9.57
N ASP A 87 -0.15 -10.56 9.41
CA ASP A 87 -1.26 -9.89 8.73
C ASP A 87 -1.38 -10.36 7.28
N ILE A 88 -0.24 -10.39 6.57
CA ILE A 88 -0.17 -10.89 5.19
C ILE A 88 -0.55 -12.37 5.12
N GLY A 89 -0.20 -13.15 6.14
CA GLY A 89 -0.62 -14.56 6.24
C GLY A 89 -2.13 -14.71 6.33
N THR A 90 -2.77 -13.94 7.21
CA THR A 90 -4.23 -13.91 7.37
C THR A 90 -4.89 -13.48 6.06
N PHE A 91 -4.41 -12.40 5.46
CA PHE A 91 -4.91 -11.92 4.17
C PHE A 91 -4.78 -12.97 3.04
N THR A 92 -3.63 -13.62 2.90
CA THR A 92 -3.45 -14.66 1.86
C THR A 92 -4.37 -15.85 2.06
N LYS A 93 -4.67 -16.19 3.33
CA LYS A 93 -5.66 -17.21 3.66
C LYS A 93 -7.06 -16.73 3.26
N GLY A 94 -7.44 -15.51 3.63
CA GLY A 94 -8.72 -14.90 3.25
C GLY A 94 -8.94 -14.84 1.75
N VAL A 95 -7.91 -14.50 0.95
CA VAL A 95 -8.01 -14.54 -0.52
C VAL A 95 -8.32 -15.95 -1.00
N GLY A 96 -7.64 -16.97 -0.45
CA GLY A 96 -7.93 -18.38 -0.75
C GLY A 96 -9.37 -18.75 -0.40
N ASP A 97 -9.83 -18.37 0.80
CA ASP A 97 -11.19 -18.65 1.25
C ASP A 97 -12.25 -17.97 0.36
N VAL A 98 -12.01 -16.75 -0.13
CA VAL A 98 -12.88 -16.08 -1.11
C VAL A 98 -12.92 -16.84 -2.44
N VAL A 99 -11.78 -17.32 -2.94
CA VAL A 99 -11.72 -18.11 -4.18
C VAL A 99 -12.45 -19.44 -4.03
N GLU A 100 -12.31 -20.11 -2.87
CA GLU A 100 -12.92 -21.40 -2.56
C GLU A 100 -14.38 -21.32 -2.09
N GLN A 101 -14.93 -20.11 -1.90
CA GLN A 101 -16.23 -19.86 -1.28
C GLN A 101 -16.36 -20.37 0.16
N ASN A 102 -15.25 -20.39 0.88
CA ASN A 102 -15.25 -20.69 2.31
C ASN A 102 -15.61 -19.43 3.10
N CYS A 103 -16.74 -19.48 3.81
CA CYS A 103 -17.23 -18.35 4.62
C CYS A 103 -16.99 -18.54 6.14
N ASP A 104 -16.40 -19.67 6.56
CA ASP A 104 -16.30 -20.08 7.96
C ASP A 104 -15.50 -19.10 8.82
N ASP A 105 -14.45 -18.52 8.25
CA ASP A 105 -13.57 -17.55 8.91
C ASP A 105 -13.99 -16.08 8.70
N PHE A 106 -15.11 -15.85 8.02
CA PHE A 106 -15.67 -14.52 7.82
C PHE A 106 -16.86 -14.30 8.75
N HIS A 107 -16.94 -13.09 9.30
CA HIS A 107 -18.12 -12.69 10.04
C HIS A 107 -19.39 -12.74 9.17
N VAL A 108 -20.52 -13.17 9.75
CA VAL A 108 -21.81 -13.36 9.05
C VAL A 108 -22.27 -12.14 8.24
N ARG A 109 -21.92 -10.93 8.68
CA ARG A 109 -22.23 -9.66 7.98
C ARG A 109 -21.62 -9.58 6.58
N LEU A 110 -20.52 -10.30 6.33
CA LEU A 110 -19.78 -10.30 5.08
C LEU A 110 -20.20 -11.43 4.14
N HIS A 111 -21.01 -12.40 4.60
CA HIS A 111 -21.37 -13.59 3.82
C HIS A 111 -22.07 -13.26 2.51
N ASP A 112 -22.98 -12.27 2.51
CA ASP A 112 -23.66 -11.83 1.29
C ASP A 112 -22.67 -11.21 0.28
N ARG A 113 -21.76 -10.34 0.75
CA ARG A 113 -20.73 -9.69 -0.08
C ARG A 113 -19.72 -10.70 -0.61
N LEU A 114 -19.29 -11.65 0.23
CA LEU A 114 -18.41 -12.74 -0.16
C LEU A 114 -19.07 -13.59 -1.24
N THR A 115 -20.34 -13.97 -1.06
CA THR A 115 -21.09 -14.75 -2.05
C THR A 115 -21.16 -14.02 -3.40
N GLU A 116 -21.40 -12.70 -3.39
CA GLU A 116 -21.37 -11.89 -4.60
C GLU A 116 -20.00 -11.92 -5.27
N ILE A 117 -18.94 -11.57 -4.54
CA ILE A 117 -17.56 -11.48 -5.07
C ILE A 117 -17.09 -12.85 -5.59
N SER A 118 -17.26 -13.91 -4.82
CA SER A 118 -16.91 -15.26 -5.25
C SER A 118 -17.76 -15.74 -6.42
N GLY A 119 -19.00 -15.27 -6.53
CA GLY A 119 -19.84 -15.48 -7.71
C GLY A 119 -19.23 -14.84 -8.97
N ARG A 120 -18.66 -13.64 -8.85
CA ARG A 120 -17.93 -12.98 -9.96
C ARG A 120 -16.70 -13.77 -10.38
N LEU A 121 -15.91 -14.28 -9.43
CA LEU A 121 -14.71 -15.08 -9.71
C LEU A 121 -14.98 -16.36 -10.51
N ARG A 122 -16.20 -16.91 -10.45
CA ARG A 122 -16.60 -18.07 -11.27
C ARG A 122 -16.94 -17.71 -12.71
N THR A 123 -17.05 -16.42 -13.04
CA THR A 123 -17.32 -15.97 -14.40
C THR A 123 -16.05 -16.16 -15.26
N PRO A 124 -16.14 -16.84 -16.41
CA PRO A 124 -14.98 -17.05 -17.28
C PRO A 124 -14.28 -15.74 -17.64
N GLY A 125 -12.96 -15.73 -17.54
CA GLY A 125 -12.12 -14.57 -17.85
C GLY A 125 -12.02 -13.53 -16.72
N VAL A 126 -12.61 -13.79 -15.55
CA VAL A 126 -12.38 -12.95 -14.37
C VAL A 126 -11.06 -13.29 -13.71
N SER A 127 -10.22 -12.29 -13.49
CA SER A 127 -8.96 -12.43 -12.75
C SER A 127 -9.07 -11.90 -11.31
N VAL A 128 -8.10 -12.23 -10.47
CA VAL A 128 -7.93 -11.76 -9.09
C VAL A 128 -6.74 -10.80 -9.05
N HIS A 129 -6.94 -9.64 -8.45
CA HIS A 129 -5.89 -8.67 -8.20
C HIS A 129 -5.79 -8.39 -6.70
N VAL A 130 -4.69 -8.80 -6.10
CA VAL A 130 -4.45 -8.74 -4.65
C VAL A 130 -3.58 -7.53 -4.34
N ILE A 131 -4.06 -6.60 -3.54
CA ILE A 131 -3.32 -5.38 -3.20
C ILE A 131 -3.00 -5.36 -1.71
N VAL A 132 -1.74 -5.11 -1.39
CA VAL A 132 -1.29 -4.78 -0.04
C VAL A 132 -0.93 -3.30 -0.02
N VAL A 133 -1.71 -2.47 0.66
CA VAL A 133 -1.50 -1.03 0.74
C VAL A 133 -1.09 -0.60 2.16
N SER A 134 -0.03 0.20 2.28
CA SER A 134 0.40 0.72 3.59
C SER A 134 1.05 2.09 3.46
N THR A 135 1.06 2.85 4.56
CA THR A 135 1.89 4.06 4.68
C THR A 135 3.32 3.78 5.11
N GLY A 136 3.77 2.54 4.93
CA GLY A 136 5.13 2.10 5.18
C GLY A 136 5.96 1.99 3.89
N ALA A 137 6.97 1.13 3.94
CA ALA A 137 7.81 0.82 2.81
C ALA A 137 7.04 0.09 1.71
N SER A 138 7.38 0.39 0.45
CA SER A 138 6.84 -0.25 -0.75
C SER A 138 7.35 -1.68 -0.96
N LYS A 139 8.25 -2.15 -0.09
CA LYS A 139 8.82 -3.49 -0.15
C LYS A 139 8.51 -4.20 1.15
N LEU A 140 7.95 -5.40 1.03
CA LEU A 140 7.68 -6.29 2.15
C LEU A 140 8.91 -7.15 2.49
N ALA A 141 9.00 -7.65 3.74
CA ALA A 141 9.96 -8.65 4.14
C ALA A 141 9.87 -9.90 3.28
N SER A 142 10.99 -10.62 3.20
CA SER A 142 11.10 -11.88 2.48
C SER A 142 10.01 -12.89 2.87
N HIS A 143 9.66 -12.96 4.16
CA HIS A 143 8.60 -13.85 4.64
C HIS A 143 7.21 -13.45 4.14
N ALA A 144 6.87 -12.16 4.15
CA ALA A 144 5.60 -11.65 3.64
C ALA A 144 5.50 -11.84 2.12
N MET A 145 6.56 -11.50 1.37
CA MET A 145 6.64 -11.76 -0.07
C MET A 145 6.51 -13.25 -0.40
N SER A 146 7.14 -14.12 0.40
CA SER A 146 7.03 -15.58 0.20
C SER A 146 5.59 -16.07 0.33
N ARG A 147 4.77 -15.48 1.20
CA ARG A 147 3.35 -15.83 1.35
C ARG A 147 2.53 -15.42 0.14
N LEU A 148 2.72 -14.20 -0.36
CA LEU A 148 2.07 -13.72 -1.59
C LEU A 148 2.47 -14.55 -2.81
N ASN A 149 3.75 -14.87 -2.96
CA ASN A 149 4.22 -15.72 -4.06
C ASN A 149 3.62 -17.14 -3.99
N LYS A 150 3.52 -17.72 -2.79
CA LYS A 150 2.85 -19.03 -2.60
C LYS A 150 1.38 -18.96 -2.97
N LEU A 151 0.67 -17.89 -2.59
CA LEU A 151 -0.71 -17.67 -2.99
C LEU A 151 -0.83 -17.63 -4.53
N LEU A 152 0.01 -16.85 -5.22
CA LEU A 152 -0.04 -16.79 -6.67
C LEU A 152 0.24 -18.14 -7.34
N VAL A 153 1.25 -18.88 -6.88
CA VAL A 153 1.55 -20.23 -7.39
C VAL A 153 0.37 -21.17 -7.17
N ASN A 154 -0.29 -21.10 -6.01
CA ASN A 154 -1.46 -21.93 -5.73
C ASN A 154 -2.64 -21.60 -6.66
N LEU A 155 -2.87 -20.31 -6.96
CA LEU A 155 -3.99 -19.87 -7.79
C LEU A 155 -3.75 -20.04 -9.29
N ASN A 156 -2.52 -19.80 -9.75
CA ASN A 156 -2.19 -19.82 -11.17
C ASN A 156 -1.56 -21.14 -11.64
N GLY A 157 -1.11 -22.00 -10.73
CA GLY A 157 -0.27 -23.17 -11.03
C GLY A 157 1.23 -22.82 -11.00
N GLU A 158 2.10 -23.81 -11.25
CA GLU A 158 3.56 -23.61 -11.16
C GLU A 158 4.18 -22.93 -12.40
N ASP A 159 3.51 -22.97 -13.56
CA ASP A 159 4.05 -22.52 -14.87
C ASP A 159 3.25 -21.38 -15.52
N TYR A 160 2.66 -20.48 -14.72
CA TYR A 160 1.94 -19.33 -15.27
C TYR A 160 2.92 -18.25 -15.74
N GLN A 161 3.02 -18.05 -17.06
CA GLN A 161 3.90 -17.01 -17.63
C GLN A 161 3.16 -16.02 -18.53
N ASP A 162 2.14 -16.47 -19.26
CA ASP A 162 1.54 -15.63 -20.32
C ASP A 162 0.20 -14.99 -19.92
N ASP A 163 -0.57 -15.59 -19.00
CA ASP A 163 -1.89 -15.06 -18.59
C ASP A 163 -2.23 -15.46 -17.13
N PRO A 164 -1.74 -14.72 -16.12
CA PRO A 164 -2.03 -15.02 -14.72
C PRO A 164 -3.50 -14.73 -14.38
N ILE A 165 -4.18 -15.71 -13.79
CA ILE A 165 -5.53 -15.53 -13.23
C ILE A 165 -5.48 -14.72 -11.94
N ALA A 166 -4.35 -14.71 -11.22
CA ALA A 166 -4.11 -13.98 -9.99
C ALA A 166 -2.81 -13.18 -10.06
N THR A 167 -2.86 -11.91 -9.65
CA THR A 167 -1.70 -11.01 -9.55
C THR A 167 -1.67 -10.36 -8.18
N TYR A 168 -0.50 -9.90 -7.73
CA TYR A 168 -0.41 -9.06 -6.53
C TYR A 168 0.32 -7.75 -6.81
N GLU A 169 0.03 -6.76 -5.98
CA GLU A 169 0.71 -5.49 -5.94
C GLU A 169 0.94 -5.04 -4.48
N VAL A 170 2.07 -4.37 -4.23
CA VAL A 170 2.34 -3.69 -2.96
C VAL A 170 2.39 -2.19 -3.22
N MET A 171 1.50 -1.45 -2.55
CA MET A 171 1.44 0.01 -2.59
C MET A 171 1.94 0.56 -1.25
N GLY A 172 3.18 1.03 -1.22
CA GLY A 172 3.75 1.71 -0.07
C GLY A 172 3.42 3.21 -0.08
N LEU A 173 4.06 3.94 0.83
CA LEU A 173 3.87 5.37 0.98
C LEU A 173 4.16 6.14 -0.33
N SER A 174 5.21 5.75 -1.05
CA SER A 174 5.61 6.39 -2.31
C SER A 174 4.55 6.25 -3.40
N GLU A 175 3.99 5.05 -3.56
CA GLU A 175 2.96 4.75 -4.57
C GLU A 175 1.64 5.43 -4.21
N VAL A 176 1.30 5.46 -2.92
CA VAL A 176 0.13 6.19 -2.41
C VAL A 176 0.26 7.68 -2.72
N TYR A 177 1.41 8.31 -2.42
CA TYR A 177 1.64 9.72 -2.76
C TYR A 177 1.61 9.97 -4.26
N ALA A 178 2.28 9.14 -5.06
CA ALA A 178 2.27 9.28 -6.51
C ALA A 178 0.83 9.23 -7.06
N SER A 179 0.01 8.30 -6.56
CA SER A 179 -1.38 8.17 -6.99
C SER A 179 -2.27 9.38 -6.64
N LEU A 180 -1.97 10.07 -5.53
CA LEU A 180 -2.68 11.29 -5.15
C LEU A 180 -2.26 12.51 -5.98
N VAL A 181 -1.00 12.53 -6.45
CA VAL A 181 -0.47 13.61 -7.29
C VAL A 181 -0.92 13.45 -8.74
N ASP A 182 -0.96 12.21 -9.23
CA ASP A 182 -1.32 11.89 -10.61
C ASP A 182 -2.84 11.84 -10.86
N ASP A 183 -3.66 11.97 -9.81
CA ASP A 183 -5.12 12.04 -9.93
C ASP A 183 -5.52 13.26 -10.80
N PRO A 184 -6.06 13.03 -12.02
CA PRO A 184 -6.42 14.09 -12.96
C PRO A 184 -7.49 15.05 -12.41
N LEU A 185 -8.22 14.65 -11.36
CA LEU A 185 -9.20 15.49 -10.67
C LEU A 185 -8.56 16.44 -9.65
N ASN A 186 -7.37 16.12 -9.15
CA ASN A 186 -6.60 16.91 -8.18
C ASN A 186 -5.60 17.86 -8.86
N GLY A 187 -6.11 18.67 -9.79
CA GLY A 187 -5.33 19.71 -10.46
C GLY A 187 -4.52 20.55 -9.48
N ASN A 188 -3.20 20.36 -9.50
CA ASN A 188 -2.18 21.19 -8.86
C ASN A 188 -2.26 21.25 -7.32
N LEU A 189 -1.93 20.15 -6.64
CA LEU A 189 -1.68 20.14 -5.19
C LEU A 189 -0.40 20.92 -4.86
N GLY A 190 -0.57 22.07 -4.19
CA GLY A 190 0.53 22.74 -3.49
C GLY A 190 0.99 21.88 -2.31
N LEU A 191 2.14 21.24 -2.46
CA LEU A 191 2.72 20.36 -1.45
C LEU A 191 3.41 21.19 -0.37
N GLU A 192 2.77 21.33 0.80
CA GLU A 192 3.40 21.94 1.98
C GLU A 192 4.10 20.83 2.78
N ALA A 193 5.31 20.46 2.33
CA ALA A 193 6.14 19.48 3.02
C ALA A 193 6.95 20.15 4.14
N THR A 194 6.80 19.69 5.38
CA THR A 194 7.68 20.08 6.48
C THR A 194 8.88 19.14 6.51
N ILE A 195 10.06 19.65 6.18
CA ILE A 195 11.30 18.88 6.20
C ILE A 195 11.80 18.81 7.66
N PHE A 196 11.85 17.61 8.23
CA PHE A 196 12.51 17.35 9.51
C PHE A 196 13.97 16.91 9.28
N ASP A 197 14.90 17.41 10.11
CA ASP A 197 16.33 17.09 10.08
C ASP A 197 17.08 17.37 8.76
N TRP A 198 16.77 18.49 8.10
CA TRP A 198 17.65 18.97 7.03
C TRP A 198 18.93 19.55 7.60
N SER A 199 20.06 19.12 7.05
CA SER A 199 21.35 19.76 7.27
C SER A 199 21.90 20.25 5.94
N TYR A 200 22.30 21.51 5.92
CA TYR A 200 22.86 22.16 4.76
C TYR A 200 24.38 21.96 4.73
N VAL A 201 24.87 21.23 3.72
CA VAL A 201 26.31 21.10 3.47
C VAL A 201 26.69 22.08 2.36
N ALA A 202 27.29 23.20 2.75
CA ALA A 202 27.48 24.36 1.89
C ALA A 202 28.61 24.24 0.85
N SER A 203 29.47 23.22 0.91
CA SER A 203 30.56 23.05 -0.08
C SER A 203 31.21 21.66 0.00
N PRO A 204 31.84 21.18 -1.09
CA PRO A 204 32.75 20.05 -0.99
C PRO A 204 34.03 20.51 -0.26
N TYR A 205 34.58 19.69 0.64
CA TYR A 205 35.97 19.91 1.09
C TYR A 205 36.90 19.66 -0.11
N ARG A 206 37.67 20.68 -0.53
CA ARG A 206 38.83 20.47 -1.43
C ARG A 206 39.88 19.68 -0.66
N ALA A 207 39.99 18.38 -0.95
CA ALA A 207 41.16 17.60 -0.56
C ALA A 207 42.21 17.70 -1.67
N LEU A 208 43.40 18.21 -1.33
CA LEU A 208 44.61 18.03 -2.11
C LEU A 208 45.38 16.89 -1.45
N LEU A 209 45.41 15.73 -2.09
CA LEU A 209 46.26 14.62 -1.67
C LEU A 209 47.65 14.83 -2.29
N GLU A 210 48.62 15.17 -1.46
CA GLU A 210 50.03 15.10 -1.82
C GLU A 210 50.61 13.82 -1.24
N THR A 211 51.00 12.87 -2.10
CA THR A 211 51.82 11.73 -1.70
C THR A 211 53.24 12.00 -2.15
N ASP A 212 54.06 12.59 -1.28
CA ASP A 212 55.52 12.53 -1.41
C ASP A 212 56.19 12.57 -0.03
N PRO A 213 56.93 11.54 0.40
CA PRO A 213 57.46 11.43 1.78
C PRO A 213 58.56 12.44 2.16
N ASP A 214 59.11 13.23 1.23
CA ASP A 214 60.48 13.76 1.42
C ASP A 214 60.72 15.26 1.08
N ARG A 215 59.73 16.16 1.21
CA ARG A 215 59.98 17.59 0.92
C ARG A 215 59.58 18.58 2.02
N ARG A 216 60.60 19.19 2.64
CA ARG A 216 60.54 20.28 3.62
C ARG A 216 59.78 21.50 3.07
N LEU A 217 58.66 21.86 3.72
CA LEU A 217 57.88 23.05 3.42
C LEU A 217 58.56 24.33 3.93
N SER A 218 58.93 25.21 3.00
CA SER A 218 59.26 26.61 3.30
C SER A 218 58.13 27.54 2.81
N ARG A 219 57.50 28.17 3.80
CA ARG A 219 56.90 29.52 3.82
C ARG A 219 55.60 29.81 3.02
N ALA A 220 54.58 30.06 3.84
CA ALA A 220 53.35 30.82 3.70
C ALA A 220 53.27 31.93 2.65
N LEU A 221 52.07 32.13 2.12
CA LEU A 221 51.46 33.46 1.98
C LEU A 221 49.94 33.37 2.24
N ARG A 222 49.51 34.05 3.30
CA ARG A 222 48.12 34.51 3.50
C ARG A 222 47.87 35.68 2.57
N GLN A 223 46.69 35.75 1.97
CA GLN A 223 46.03 37.03 1.69
C GLN A 223 44.54 36.88 1.98
N ASP A 224 44.13 37.42 3.13
CA ASP A 224 42.82 38.00 3.34
C ASP A 224 42.74 39.30 2.54
N THR A 225 41.63 39.55 1.84
CA THR A 225 40.79 40.75 2.02
C THR A 225 39.59 40.68 1.07
N ALA A 226 38.41 40.89 1.67
CA ALA A 226 37.09 41.02 1.06
C ALA A 226 36.95 42.40 0.33
N PRO A 227 35.79 42.81 -0.24
CA PRO A 227 34.41 42.50 0.13
C PRO A 227 33.69 41.50 -0.80
#